data_AF-A0A389LX19-F1
#
_entry.id   AF-A0A389LX19-F1
#
_cell.length_a   1.000
_cell.length_b   1.000
_cell.length_c   1.000
_cell.angle_alpha   90.00
_cell.angle_beta   90.00
_cell.angle_gamma   90.00
#
_symmetry.space_group_name_H-M   'P 1'
#
loop_
_entity.id
_entity.type
_entity.pdbx_description
1 polymer ?
#
loop_
_entity_poly.entity_id
_entity_poly.type
_entity_poly.pdbx_seq_one_letter_code
_entity_poly.pdbx_strand_id
1 'polypeptide(L)'
;MNTTRSGEMVSAQIGRMGVIENLQSNDFSLTDGQCFNIKNDGLQPVILQIQLAGMQDDDFVETTFEVGWNPEIVKVVKQTSLSDLNLKWGY
;
A
#
# COMPACT_ATOMS: atom_id res chain seq x y z
N MET A 1 -8.75 5.10 15.58
CA MET A 1 -8.81 6.27 14.69
C MET A 1 -7.97 7.37 15.31
N ASN A 2 -6.86 7.76 14.68
CA ASN A 2 -5.94 8.78 15.19
C ASN A 2 -6.30 10.12 14.53
N THR A 3 -7.14 10.92 15.19
CA THR A 3 -7.40 12.31 14.82
C THR A 3 -6.50 13.21 15.64
N THR A 4 -5.94 14.28 15.04
CA THR A 4 -5.29 15.32 15.85
C THR A 4 -6.32 15.97 16.78
N ARG A 5 -5.88 16.68 17.82
CA ARG A 5 -6.78 17.43 18.73
C ARG A 5 -7.68 18.43 17.98
N SER A 6 -7.36 18.77 16.73
CA SER A 6 -8.11 19.66 15.84
C SER A 6 -9.02 18.94 14.82
N GLY A 7 -9.11 17.60 14.86
CA GLY A 7 -9.96 16.83 13.94
C GLY A 7 -9.36 16.61 12.55
N GLU A 8 -8.09 16.96 12.33
CA GLU A 8 -7.39 16.65 11.08
C GLU A 8 -7.03 15.16 11.08
N MET A 9 -7.28 14.51 9.94
CA MET A 9 -6.84 13.14 9.70
C MET A 9 -5.31 13.12 9.79
N VAL A 10 -4.75 12.31 10.70
CA VAL A 10 -3.29 12.14 10.77
C VAL A 10 -2.85 11.43 9.49
N SER A 11 -2.28 12.20 8.55
CA SER A 11 -1.59 11.64 7.40
C SER A 11 -0.38 10.83 7.88
N ALA A 12 -0.12 9.69 7.25
CA ALA A 12 1.11 8.94 7.52
C ALA A 12 2.32 9.88 7.37
N GLN A 13 3.17 9.94 8.39
CA GLN A 13 4.43 10.67 8.31
C GLN A 13 5.42 9.80 7.54
N ILE A 14 5.41 9.93 6.21
CA ILE A 14 6.27 9.15 5.31
C ILE A 14 7.68 9.72 5.37
N GLY A 15 8.58 9.02 6.07
CA GLY A 15 10.00 9.37 6.17
C GLY A 15 10.82 8.83 5.00
N ARG A 16 10.37 7.73 4.38
CA ARG A 16 10.98 7.12 3.20
C ARG A 16 9.91 6.67 2.22
N MET A 17 10.16 6.84 0.92
CA MET A 17 9.26 6.37 -0.13
C MET A 17 10.02 5.79 -1.33
N GLY A 18 9.31 4.99 -2.12
CA GLY A 18 9.80 4.46 -3.40
C GLY A 18 8.66 3.99 -4.29
N VAL A 19 9.01 3.46 -5.45
CA VAL A 19 8.05 2.93 -6.43
C VAL A 19 7.81 1.44 -6.13
N ILE A 20 6.56 1.01 -6.30
CA ILE A 20 6.22 -0.42 -6.33
C ILE A 20 6.42 -0.89 -7.78
N GLU A 21 7.48 -1.65 -8.02
CA GLU A 21 7.84 -2.16 -9.35
C GLU A 21 7.57 -3.66 -9.46
N ASN A 22 7.50 -4.16 -10.70
CA ASN A 22 7.45 -5.60 -11.03
C ASN A 22 6.24 -6.38 -10.49
N LEU A 23 5.15 -5.69 -10.14
CA LEU A 23 3.89 -6.33 -9.72
C LEU A 23 3.26 -7.26 -10.77
N GLN A 24 3.69 -7.18 -12.03
CA GLN A 24 3.21 -8.09 -13.08
C GLN A 24 3.92 -9.46 -13.07
N SER A 25 5.01 -9.60 -12.33
CA SER A 25 5.83 -10.81 -12.34
C SER A 25 6.09 -11.40 -10.96
N ASN A 26 6.07 -10.58 -9.91
CA ASN A 26 6.31 -11.02 -8.55
C ASN A 26 5.49 -10.20 -7.55
N ASP A 27 5.29 -10.80 -6.38
CA ASP A 27 4.76 -10.08 -5.23
C ASP A 27 5.77 -9.02 -4.77
N PHE A 28 5.28 -7.91 -4.26
CA PHE A 28 6.09 -6.81 -3.76
C PHE A 28 6.06 -6.76 -2.23
N SER A 29 7.23 -6.71 -1.62
CA SER A 29 7.44 -6.46 -0.20
C SER A 29 8.76 -5.72 0.01
N LEU A 30 8.90 -5.05 1.16
CA LEU A 30 10.18 -4.44 1.51
C LEU A 30 11.16 -5.52 1.97
N THR A 31 12.44 -5.36 1.61
CA THR A 31 13.50 -6.36 1.83
C THR A 31 13.75 -6.70 3.30
N ASP A 32 13.42 -5.80 4.21
CA ASP A 32 13.53 -5.95 5.66
C ASP A 32 12.24 -6.47 6.32
N GLY A 33 11.20 -6.73 5.54
CA GLY A 33 9.87 -7.11 6.03
C GLY A 33 9.12 -5.96 6.69
N GLN A 34 9.59 -4.72 6.52
CA GLN A 34 8.93 -3.54 7.05
C GLN A 34 7.56 -3.36 6.38
N CYS A 35 6.57 -2.98 7.18
CA CYS A 35 5.26 -2.64 6.66
C CYS A 35 5.24 -1.20 6.15
N PHE A 36 4.39 -0.92 5.17
CA PHE A 36 4.34 0.35 4.46
C PHE A 36 2.91 0.74 4.10
N ASN A 37 2.68 2.03 3.89
CA ASN A 37 1.48 2.54 3.25
C ASN A 37 1.63 2.54 1.73
N ILE A 38 0.51 2.39 1.03
CA ILE A 38 0.45 2.49 -0.43
C ILE A 38 -0.09 3.86 -0.82
N LYS A 39 0.61 4.50 -1.75
CA LYS A 39 0.09 5.64 -2.51
C LYS A 39 -0.31 5.18 -3.89
N ASN A 40 -1.57 5.37 -4.27
CA ASN A 40 -1.99 5.27 -5.66
C ASN A 40 -1.76 6.65 -6.31
N ASP A 41 -0.71 6.75 -7.12
CA ASP A 41 -0.32 7.95 -7.87
C ASP A 41 -0.90 7.92 -9.30
N GLY A 42 -1.83 7.00 -9.57
CA GLY A 42 -2.62 6.92 -10.79
C GLY A 42 -3.81 7.88 -10.81
N LEU A 43 -4.66 7.73 -11.84
CA LEU A 43 -5.83 8.60 -12.05
C LEU A 43 -7.15 7.99 -11.56
N GLN A 44 -7.15 6.70 -11.23
CA GLN A 44 -8.35 5.96 -10.84
C GLN A 44 -8.03 5.03 -9.66
N PRO A 45 -9.03 4.68 -8.83
CA PRO A 45 -8.88 3.67 -7.80
C PRO A 45 -8.47 2.32 -8.41
N VAL A 46 -7.67 1.55 -7.67
CA VAL A 46 -7.23 0.21 -8.10
C VAL A 46 -7.55 -0.82 -7.05
N ILE A 47 -7.98 -2.00 -7.48
CA ILE A 47 -8.26 -3.12 -6.57
C ILE A 47 -7.06 -4.06 -6.60
N LEU A 48 -6.48 -4.34 -5.43
CA LEU A 48 -5.30 -5.19 -5.29
C LEU A 48 -5.52 -6.24 -4.20
N GLN A 49 -4.86 -7.38 -4.36
CA GLN A 49 -4.72 -8.36 -3.28
C GLN A 49 -3.49 -8.02 -2.46
N ILE A 50 -3.66 -7.87 -1.15
CA ILE A 50 -2.62 -7.43 -0.23
C ILE A 50 -2.66 -8.24 1.07
N GLN A 51 -1.50 -8.39 1.71
CA GLN A 51 -1.39 -8.88 3.08
C GLN A 51 -1.25 -7.66 4.00
N LEU A 52 -2.21 -7.46 4.90
CA LEU A 52 -2.15 -6.37 5.89
C LEU A 52 -1.13 -6.68 6.99
N ALA A 53 -0.59 -5.65 7.62
CA ALA A 53 0.24 -5.80 8.80
C ALA A 53 -0.50 -6.57 9.91
N GLY A 54 0.13 -7.63 10.43
CA GLY A 54 -0.46 -8.49 11.46
C GLY A 54 -1.37 -9.61 10.92
N MET A 55 -1.59 -9.71 9.61
CA MET A 55 -2.16 -10.91 9.01
C MET A 55 -1.15 -12.06 9.01
N GLN A 56 -1.68 -13.29 9.01
CA GLN A 56 -0.88 -14.48 8.83
C GLN A 56 -0.16 -14.42 7.47
N ASP A 57 1.05 -14.98 7.43
CA ASP A 57 1.79 -15.11 6.18
C ASP A 57 1.01 -15.96 5.16
N ASP A 58 1.09 -15.55 3.89
CA ASP A 58 0.35 -16.10 2.75
C ASP A 58 -1.18 -15.91 2.77
N ASP A 59 -1.72 -15.12 3.71
CA ASP A 59 -3.13 -14.71 3.71
C ASP A 59 -3.30 -13.33 3.05
N PHE A 60 -4.23 -13.23 2.10
CA PHE A 60 -4.42 -12.04 1.28
C PHE A 60 -5.89 -11.61 1.27
N VAL A 61 -6.09 -10.30 1.40
CA VAL A 61 -7.40 -9.66 1.25
C VAL A 61 -7.43 -8.78 0.00
N GLU A 62 -8.60 -8.68 -0.61
CA GLU A 62 -8.84 -7.72 -1.66
C GLU A 62 -9.14 -6.34 -1.05
N THR A 63 -8.51 -5.29 -1.56
CA THR A 63 -8.68 -3.92 -1.07
C THR A 63 -8.62 -2.93 -2.22
N THR A 64 -9.51 -1.93 -2.16
CA THR A 64 -9.52 -0.80 -3.10
C THR A 64 -8.62 0.30 -2.57
N PHE A 65 -7.64 0.70 -3.38
CA PHE A 65 -6.74 1.81 -3.12
C PHE A 65 -7.19 3.04 -3.91
N GLU A 66 -7.71 4.03 -3.19
CA GLU A 66 -8.11 5.33 -3.73
C GLU A 66 -6.87 6.14 -4.15
N VAL A 67 -7.07 7.09 -5.08
CA VAL A 67 -6.00 7.99 -5.53
C VAL A 67 -5.48 8.80 -4.34
N GLY A 68 -4.16 8.76 -4.13
CA GLY A 68 -3.49 9.35 -2.98
C GLY A 68 -2.96 8.31 -2.00
N TRP A 69 -2.63 8.76 -0.79
CA TRP A 69 -2.13 7.90 0.28
C TRP A 69 -3.28 7.16 0.95
N ASN A 70 -3.15 5.84 1.07
CA ASN A 70 -4.14 4.98 1.69
C ASN A 70 -3.70 4.62 3.12
N PRO A 71 -4.62 4.65 4.11
CA PRO A 71 -4.28 4.46 5.53
C PRO A 71 -3.92 3.02 5.88
N GLU A 72 -4.22 2.06 5.02
CA GLU A 72 -3.94 0.64 5.21
C GLU A 72 -2.43 0.40 5.28
N ILE A 73 -2.01 -0.30 6.34
CA ILE A 73 -0.61 -0.69 6.54
C ILE A 73 -0.44 -2.09 5.94
N VAL A 74 0.35 -2.16 4.88
CA VAL A 74 0.55 -3.35 4.04
C VAL A 74 1.92 -3.96 4.30
N LYS A 75 1.99 -5.29 4.28
CA LYS A 75 3.24 -6.06 4.35
C LYS A 75 3.66 -6.57 2.96
N VAL A 76 2.69 -7.07 2.19
CA VAL A 76 2.91 -7.62 0.85
C VAL A 76 1.80 -7.15 -0.08
N VAL A 77 2.17 -6.75 -1.30
CA VAL A 77 1.23 -6.58 -2.41
C VAL A 77 1.41 -7.76 -3.35
N LYS A 78 0.34 -8.51 -3.58
CA LYS A 78 0.39 -9.67 -4.45
C LYS A 78 0.54 -9.23 -5.91
N GLN A 79 1.23 -10.04 -6.70
CA GLN A 79 1.33 -9.84 -8.13
C GLN A 79 -0.05 -9.75 -8.77
N THR A 80 -0.17 -8.93 -9.81
CA THR A 80 -1.41 -8.67 -10.53
C THR A 80 -1.15 -8.49 -12.01
N SER A 81 -2.10 -8.90 -12.84
CA SER A 81 -2.08 -8.71 -14.29
C SER A 81 -2.52 -7.31 -14.72
N LEU A 82 -2.88 -6.43 -13.78
CA LEU A 82 -3.19 -5.04 -14.06
C LEU A 82 -1.95 -4.35 -14.67
N SER A 83 -2.20 -3.57 -15.72
CA SER A 83 -1.22 -2.71 -16.38
C SER A 83 -1.37 -1.27 -15.93
N ASP A 84 -0.35 -0.45 -16.18
CA ASP A 84 -0.38 0.99 -15.93
C ASP A 84 -0.63 1.39 -14.46
N LEU A 85 -0.22 0.53 -13.53
CA LEU A 85 -0.23 0.82 -12.10
C LEU A 85 0.88 1.83 -11.78
N ASN A 86 0.50 3.01 -11.29
CA ASN A 86 1.43 3.98 -10.73
C ASN A 86 1.32 3.97 -9.21
N LEU A 87 2.01 3.02 -8.57
CA LEU A 87 1.96 2.81 -7.13
C LEU A 87 3.28 3.15 -6.46
N LYS A 88 3.20 3.77 -5.29
CA LYS A 88 4.35 4.06 -4.43
C LYS A 88 4.14 3.46 -3.06
N TRP A 89 5.22 3.13 -2.39
CA TRP A 89 5.23 2.72 -1.00
C TRP A 89 5.86 3.82 -0.14
N GLY A 90 5.50 3.86 1.14
CA GLY A 90 6.20 4.70 2.11
C GLY A 90 5.90 4.34 3.56
N TYR A 91 6.83 4.69 4.45
CA TYR A 91 6.74 4.50 5.90
C TYR A 91 7.63 5.49 6.65
#